data_AF-U6DPQ4-F1
#
_entry.id   AF-U6DPQ4-F1
#
_cell.length_a   1.000
_cell.length_b   1.000
_cell.length_c   1.000
_cell.angle_alpha   90.00
_cell.angle_beta   90.00
_cell.angle_gamma   90.00
#
_symmetry.space_group_name_H-M   'P 1'
#
loop_
_entity.id
_entity.type
_entity.pdbx_description
1 polymer ?
#
loop_
_entity_poly.entity_id
_entity_poly.type
_entity_poly.pdbx_seq_one_letter_code
_entity_poly.pdbx_strand_id
1 'polypeptide(L)'
;MPRKKPFSVKQKKKQLQDKRERKRGLQDGLRSSSNSRSGSRERREEQTDTSDGESVTHHIRRLNQQPSQGLGPRGYDPNRYRLHFERDSREEVERRKRAAREQVLQPVSAELLELDIREVYQPGSVLDFPRRPPWSYEMSKEQLMSQEERSFQEYLAKIHGAYTSEKLSYFEHNLETWRQLWRVLEMSDIVLLITDIRHPVVNFPPALYEYVTGELGLALVLVLNKVDLAPPALVVAWKHYFHQHYPQLHIVLFSSFPRDPRTPQDPSSVLKKSRRRGRGWTRALGPEQLLRACEAITAGKVDLSSWREKIARDVAGATWGNGSGEEEEEED
;
A
#
# COMPACT_ATOMS: atom_id res chain seq x y z
N MET A 1 -15.07 23.83 37.67
CA MET A 1 -15.65 23.34 36.41
C MET A 1 -16.84 22.43 36.72
N PRO A 2 -18.07 22.70 36.24
CA PRO A 2 -19.22 21.87 36.60
C PRO A 2 -19.16 20.52 35.87
N ARG A 3 -19.30 19.43 36.63
CA ARG A 3 -19.29 18.04 36.15
C ARG A 3 -20.41 17.82 35.11
N LYS A 4 -20.08 17.24 33.95
CA LYS A 4 -21.05 16.87 32.91
C LYS A 4 -22.10 15.93 33.49
N LYS A 5 -23.37 16.29 33.36
CA LYS A 5 -24.51 15.46 33.79
C LYS A 5 -24.47 14.13 33.02
N PRO A 6 -24.58 12.97 33.70
CA PRO A 6 -24.61 11.68 33.03
C PRO A 6 -25.83 11.56 32.12
N PHE A 7 -25.60 11.09 30.89
CA PHE A 7 -26.63 10.99 29.85
C PHE A 7 -27.62 9.88 30.20
N SER A 8 -28.87 10.25 30.49
CA SER A 8 -29.88 9.29 30.94
C SER A 8 -30.17 8.25 29.86
N VAL A 9 -30.20 6.97 30.25
CA VAL A 9 -30.54 5.84 29.36
C VAL A 9 -31.91 6.05 28.68
N LYS A 10 -32.86 6.70 29.39
CA LYS A 10 -34.18 7.05 28.83
C LYS A 10 -34.08 8.07 27.70
N GLN A 11 -33.20 9.06 27.81
CA GLN A 11 -32.98 10.06 26.76
C GLN A 11 -32.31 9.43 25.53
N LYS A 12 -31.36 8.50 25.73
CA LYS A 12 -30.74 7.74 24.63
C LYS A 12 -31.74 6.86 23.89
N LYS A 13 -32.65 6.22 24.63
CA LYS A 13 -33.73 5.39 24.03
C LYS A 13 -34.69 6.24 23.20
N LYS A 14 -35.11 7.40 23.73
CA LYS A 14 -35.98 8.34 23.01
C LYS A 14 -35.31 8.88 21.73
N GLN A 15 -34.03 9.26 21.82
CA GLN A 15 -33.26 9.72 20.66
C GLN A 15 -33.14 8.66 19.56
N LEU A 16 -32.98 7.38 19.92
CA LEU A 16 -32.95 6.26 18.96
C LEU A 16 -34.33 6.00 18.34
N GLN A 17 -35.40 6.23 19.10
CA GLN A 17 -36.78 6.07 18.63
C GLN A 17 -37.16 7.18 17.64
N ASP A 18 -36.84 8.44 17.97
CA ASP A 18 -37.05 9.60 17.08
C ASP A 18 -36.24 9.45 15.77
N LYS A 19 -35.02 8.88 15.84
CA LYS A 19 -34.20 8.58 14.66
C LYS A 19 -34.81 7.49 13.77
N ARG A 20 -35.50 6.50 14.35
CA ARG A 20 -36.21 5.45 13.61
C ARG A 20 -37.49 5.98 12.98
N GLU A 21 -38.24 6.82 13.68
CA GLU A 21 -39.46 7.44 13.15
C GLU A 21 -39.18 8.41 12.01
N ARG A 22 -38.11 9.23 12.09
CA ARG A 22 -37.66 10.07 10.97
C ARG A 22 -37.29 9.26 9.73
N LYS A 23 -36.67 8.07 9.91
CA LYS A 23 -36.37 7.16 8.79
C LYS A 23 -37.62 6.52 8.21
N ARG A 24 -38.67 6.32 9.02
CA ARG A 24 -39.95 5.74 8.57
C ARG A 24 -40.76 6.74 7.76
N GLY A 25 -40.81 8.00 8.19
CA GLY A 25 -41.52 9.07 7.47
C GLY A 25 -40.92 9.44 6.10
N LEU A 26 -39.65 9.09 5.84
CA LEU A 26 -39.00 9.28 4.54
C LEU A 26 -39.34 8.18 3.51
N GLN A 27 -39.98 7.08 3.94
CA GLN A 27 -40.21 5.89 3.09
C GLN A 27 -41.67 5.75 2.63
N ASP A 28 -42.61 6.51 3.21
CA ASP A 28 -44.05 6.43 2.91
C ASP A 28 -44.52 7.21 1.66
N GLY A 29 -43.59 7.79 0.88
CA GLY A 29 -43.93 8.53 -0.35
C GLY A 29 -44.13 7.68 -1.60
N LEU A 30 -43.72 6.40 -1.61
CA LEU A 30 -43.83 5.52 -2.77
C LEU A 30 -43.99 4.07 -2.33
N ARG A 31 -45.24 3.58 -2.30
CA ARG A 31 -45.71 2.31 -2.92
C ARG A 31 -47.01 1.81 -2.28
N SER A 32 -48.10 1.95 -3.02
CA SER A 32 -49.26 1.08 -2.91
C SER A 32 -48.94 -0.32 -3.43
N SER A 33 -49.43 -1.31 -2.67
CA SER A 33 -49.84 -2.66 -3.07
C SER A 33 -48.93 -3.50 -3.98
N SER A 34 -48.29 -4.52 -3.41
CA SER A 34 -48.74 -5.91 -3.63
C SER A 34 -48.00 -6.88 -2.72
N ASN A 35 -48.76 -7.83 -2.24
CA ASN A 35 -48.42 -8.81 -1.23
C ASN A 35 -47.83 -10.04 -1.91
N SER A 36 -46.61 -10.46 -1.58
CA SER A 36 -46.14 -11.84 -1.81
C SER A 36 -44.94 -12.16 -0.92
N ARG A 37 -45.17 -13.15 -0.06
CA ARG A 37 -44.22 -13.77 0.85
C ARG A 37 -43.20 -14.60 0.07
N SER A 38 -41.91 -14.31 0.22
CA SER A 38 -40.86 -15.33 0.16
C SER A 38 -39.59 -14.77 0.82
N GLY A 39 -39.07 -15.49 1.81
CA GLY A 39 -37.86 -15.12 2.52
C GLY A 39 -36.63 -15.54 1.72
N SER A 40 -35.77 -14.57 1.41
CA SER A 40 -34.33 -14.81 1.41
C SER A 40 -33.64 -13.49 1.72
N ARG A 41 -32.81 -13.50 2.76
CA ARG A 41 -32.21 -12.32 3.37
C ARG A 41 -30.89 -12.03 2.66
N GLU A 42 -30.94 -11.65 1.39
CA GLU A 42 -29.79 -11.07 0.71
C GLU A 42 -29.64 -9.61 1.15
N ARG A 43 -28.51 -9.31 1.79
CA ARG A 43 -28.05 -7.94 2.03
C ARG A 43 -27.77 -7.30 0.67
N ARG A 44 -28.78 -6.63 0.11
CA ARG A 44 -28.63 -5.67 -0.96
C ARG A 44 -27.80 -4.51 -0.43
N GLU A 45 -26.53 -4.44 -0.81
CA GLU A 45 -25.76 -3.20 -0.72
C GLU A 45 -26.35 -2.22 -1.74
N GLU A 46 -27.37 -1.47 -1.32
CA GLU A 46 -27.82 -0.26 -2.01
C GLU A 46 -26.72 0.80 -1.89
N GLN A 47 -25.77 0.77 -2.82
CA GLN A 47 -25.05 1.98 -3.22
C GLN A 47 -26.05 2.86 -3.95
N THR A 48 -26.59 3.84 -3.22
CA THR A 48 -27.26 5.00 -3.80
C THR A 48 -26.21 5.83 -4.52
N ASP A 49 -26.12 5.69 -5.83
CA ASP A 49 -25.39 6.64 -6.67
C ASP A 49 -26.42 7.33 -7.56
N THR A 50 -26.92 8.46 -7.06
CA THR A 50 -27.73 9.42 -7.80
C THR A 50 -26.80 10.50 -8.32
N SER A 51 -26.40 10.45 -9.58
CA SER A 51 -26.16 11.63 -10.42
C SER A 51 -25.80 11.21 -11.84
N ASP A 52 -26.64 11.63 -12.77
CA ASP A 52 -26.43 11.59 -14.20
C ASP A 52 -25.22 12.43 -14.63
N GLY A 53 -24.54 11.97 -15.68
CA GLY A 53 -23.44 12.65 -16.35
C GLY A 53 -22.64 11.70 -17.24
N GLU A 54 -23.20 11.33 -18.39
CA GLU A 54 -22.52 10.55 -19.44
C GLU A 54 -21.17 11.18 -19.80
N SER A 55 -20.09 10.55 -19.36
CA SER A 55 -18.74 10.70 -19.88
C SER A 55 -17.90 9.55 -19.33
N VAL A 56 -16.80 9.22 -20.01
CA VAL A 56 -15.77 8.15 -19.81
C VAL A 56 -15.40 7.77 -18.35
N THR A 57 -15.87 8.53 -17.36
CA THR A 57 -15.67 8.39 -15.92
C THR A 57 -16.37 7.21 -15.23
N HIS A 58 -17.33 6.52 -15.87
CA HIS A 58 -18.03 5.37 -15.25
C HIS A 58 -17.15 4.14 -14.99
N HIS A 59 -15.98 4.08 -15.64
CA HIS A 59 -15.01 3.00 -15.50
C HIS A 59 -13.94 3.24 -14.45
N ILE A 60 -13.98 4.34 -13.67
CA ILE A 60 -12.94 4.62 -12.66
C ILE A 60 -13.52 4.51 -11.25
N ARG A 61 -13.08 3.49 -10.50
CA ARG A 61 -13.33 3.33 -9.07
C ARG A 61 -12.44 4.27 -8.27
N ARG A 62 -13.06 5.19 -7.54
CA ARG A 62 -12.39 6.12 -6.64
C ARG A 62 -12.35 5.55 -5.21
N LEU A 63 -11.17 5.18 -4.72
CA LEU A 63 -10.98 4.70 -3.35
C LEU A 63 -10.65 5.85 -2.41
N ASN A 64 -11.03 5.71 -1.13
CA ASN A 64 -10.82 6.71 -0.06
C ASN A 64 -11.53 8.05 -0.31
N GLN A 65 -12.61 8.06 -1.09
CA GLN A 65 -13.43 9.26 -1.28
C GLN A 65 -14.08 9.67 0.04
N GLN A 66 -13.79 10.90 0.47
CA GLN A 66 -14.40 11.50 1.65
C GLN A 66 -15.72 12.19 1.28
N PRO A 67 -16.75 12.12 2.16
CA PRO A 67 -18.00 12.86 1.97
C PRO A 67 -17.72 14.35 1.77
N SER A 68 -18.38 14.98 0.81
CA SER A 68 -18.23 16.40 0.52
C SER A 68 -18.76 17.25 1.67
N GLN A 69 -17.88 17.63 2.61
CA GLN A 69 -18.13 18.68 3.59
C GLN A 69 -17.62 20.03 3.06
N GLY A 70 -18.03 20.42 1.86
CA GLY A 70 -17.54 21.65 1.20
C GLY A 70 -16.02 21.69 0.99
N LEU A 71 -15.48 22.82 0.53
CA LEU A 71 -14.03 23.05 0.60
C LEU A 71 -13.64 23.10 2.09
N GLY A 72 -12.59 22.37 2.45
CA GLY A 72 -12.05 22.42 3.81
C GLY A 72 -11.59 23.84 4.18
N PRO A 73 -11.29 24.09 5.46
CA PRO A 73 -10.69 25.36 5.88
C PRO A 73 -9.47 25.66 4.98
N ARG A 74 -9.43 26.85 4.37
CA ARG A 74 -8.40 27.34 3.42
C ARG A 74 -8.44 26.81 1.99
N GLY A 75 -9.57 26.27 1.51
CA GLY A 75 -9.69 25.86 0.11
C GLY A 75 -8.97 24.54 -0.23
N TYR A 76 -8.67 23.74 0.80
CA TYR A 76 -8.11 22.40 0.62
C TYR A 76 -9.18 21.42 0.13
N ASP A 77 -8.89 20.71 -0.96
CA ASP A 77 -9.73 19.61 -1.42
C ASP A 77 -9.31 18.30 -0.72
N PRO A 78 -10.15 17.74 0.17
CA PRO A 78 -9.87 16.46 0.83
C PRO A 78 -9.79 15.27 -0.13
N ASN A 79 -10.33 15.40 -1.33
CA ASN A 79 -10.41 14.33 -2.32
C ASN A 79 -9.29 14.39 -3.39
N ARG A 80 -8.34 15.33 -3.27
CA ARG A 80 -7.24 15.52 -4.23
C ARG A 80 -6.41 14.26 -4.48
N TYR A 81 -6.08 13.52 -3.42
CA TYR A 81 -5.20 12.34 -3.47
C TYR A 81 -5.95 11.02 -3.33
N ARG A 82 -7.25 11.00 -3.64
CA ARG A 82 -8.01 9.76 -3.71
C ARG A 82 -7.45 8.88 -4.84
N LEU A 83 -7.45 7.57 -4.66
CA LEU A 83 -6.89 6.63 -5.64
C LEU A 83 -7.93 6.35 -6.73
N HIS A 84 -7.50 6.31 -7.99
CA HIS A 84 -8.36 6.10 -9.16
C HIS A 84 -7.89 4.82 -9.86
N PHE A 85 -8.72 3.78 -9.80
CA PHE A 85 -8.44 2.51 -10.48
C PHE A 85 -9.52 2.22 -11.50
N GLU A 86 -9.17 1.55 -12.60
CA GLU A 86 -10.17 1.04 -13.52
C GLU A 86 -11.10 0.05 -12.80
N ARG A 87 -12.39 0.14 -13.11
CA ARG A 87 -13.46 -0.64 -12.52
C ARG A 87 -13.85 -1.72 -13.50
N ASP A 88 -13.62 -2.96 -13.07
CA ASP A 88 -14.13 -4.12 -13.78
C ASP A 88 -15.65 -4.15 -13.84
N SER A 89 -16.18 -4.71 -14.93
CA SER A 89 -17.61 -4.94 -15.08
C SER A 89 -18.12 -5.89 -13.99
N ARG A 90 -19.39 -5.76 -13.60
CA ARG A 90 -19.99 -6.67 -12.60
C ARG A 90 -19.96 -8.12 -13.07
N GLU A 91 -20.16 -8.32 -14.36
CA GLU A 91 -20.12 -9.64 -14.99
C GLU A 91 -18.74 -10.28 -14.85
N GLU A 92 -17.67 -9.51 -15.09
CA GLU A 92 -16.29 -9.97 -14.94
C GLU A 92 -15.97 -10.37 -13.50
N VAL A 93 -16.38 -9.53 -12.55
CA VAL A 93 -16.17 -9.80 -11.13
C VAL A 93 -16.92 -11.06 -10.70
N GLU A 94 -18.18 -11.24 -11.10
CA GLU A 94 -18.94 -12.45 -10.78
C GLU A 94 -18.39 -13.70 -11.47
N ARG A 95 -17.88 -13.57 -12.70
CA ARG A 95 -17.18 -14.66 -13.42
C ARG A 95 -15.93 -15.11 -12.65
N ARG A 96 -15.07 -14.17 -12.22
CA ARG A 96 -13.86 -14.50 -11.43
C ARG A 96 -14.21 -15.08 -10.06
N LYS A 97 -15.26 -14.58 -9.41
CA LYS A 97 -15.76 -15.17 -8.15
C LYS A 97 -16.25 -16.59 -8.34
N ARG A 98 -16.97 -16.87 -9.43
CA ARG A 98 -17.44 -18.21 -9.76
C ARG A 98 -16.25 -19.15 -10.03
N ALA A 99 -15.32 -18.73 -10.88
CA ALA A 99 -14.08 -19.47 -11.14
C ALA A 99 -13.31 -19.78 -9.85
N ALA A 100 -13.14 -18.79 -8.96
CA ALA A 100 -12.45 -18.99 -7.67
C ALA A 100 -13.19 -19.93 -6.70
N ARG A 101 -14.51 -20.13 -6.86
CA ARG A 101 -15.30 -21.07 -6.03
C ARG A 101 -15.33 -22.47 -6.61
N GLU A 102 -15.30 -22.60 -7.93
CA GLU A 102 -15.41 -23.87 -8.64
C GLU A 102 -14.04 -24.51 -8.89
N GLN A 103 -13.01 -23.70 -9.10
CA GLN A 103 -11.67 -24.17 -9.40
C GLN A 103 -10.93 -24.57 -8.12
N VAL A 104 -10.70 -25.86 -7.97
CA VAL A 104 -9.83 -26.39 -6.91
C VAL A 104 -8.39 -26.01 -7.24
N LEU A 105 -7.71 -25.31 -6.33
CA LEU A 105 -6.30 -24.97 -6.46
C LEU A 105 -5.47 -26.25 -6.48
N GLN A 106 -4.86 -26.55 -7.61
CA GLN A 106 -3.91 -27.66 -7.74
C GLN A 106 -2.50 -27.15 -7.45
N PRO A 107 -1.68 -27.90 -6.71
CA PRO A 107 -0.27 -27.57 -6.57
C PRO A 107 0.38 -27.59 -7.97
N VAL A 108 1.02 -26.50 -8.33
CA VAL A 108 1.81 -26.40 -9.56
C VAL A 108 3.21 -26.94 -9.32
N SER A 109 3.89 -27.35 -10.40
CA SER A 109 5.27 -27.82 -10.31
C SER A 109 6.22 -26.67 -9.93
N ALA A 110 7.43 -27.02 -9.48
CA ALA A 110 8.41 -26.02 -9.03
C ALA A 110 8.81 -25.05 -10.15
N GLU A 111 8.86 -25.53 -11.39
CA GLU A 111 9.22 -24.74 -12.57
C GLU A 111 8.19 -23.64 -12.86
N LEU A 112 6.90 -23.91 -12.61
CA LEU A 112 5.83 -22.92 -12.79
C LEU A 112 5.76 -21.89 -11.65
N LEU A 113 6.48 -22.12 -10.55
CA LEU A 113 6.62 -21.17 -9.45
C LEU A 113 7.77 -20.18 -9.69
N GLU A 114 8.65 -20.47 -10.64
CA GLU A 114 9.71 -19.55 -11.03
C GLU A 114 9.11 -18.38 -11.80
N LEU A 115 9.52 -17.16 -11.44
CA LEU A 115 9.08 -15.93 -12.09
C LEU A 115 10.32 -15.20 -12.58
N ASP A 116 10.41 -14.99 -13.89
CA ASP A 116 11.41 -14.09 -14.46
C ASP A 116 10.93 -12.65 -14.35
N ILE A 117 11.82 -11.74 -13.93
CA ILE A 117 11.56 -10.31 -13.91
C ILE A 117 11.15 -9.77 -15.28
N ARG A 118 11.63 -10.38 -16.36
CA ARG A 118 11.32 -9.98 -17.74
C ARG A 118 9.89 -10.35 -18.15
N GLU A 119 9.30 -11.35 -17.52
CA GLU A 119 7.90 -11.73 -17.73
C GLU A 119 6.96 -10.75 -17.02
N VAL A 120 7.36 -10.29 -15.83
CA VAL A 120 6.61 -9.30 -15.05
C VAL A 120 6.75 -7.90 -15.65
N TYR A 121 7.99 -7.49 -15.93
CA TYR A 121 8.35 -6.20 -16.51
C TYR A 121 8.96 -6.42 -17.87
N GLN A 122 8.11 -6.43 -18.89
CA GLN A 122 8.52 -6.61 -20.27
C GLN A 122 9.33 -5.40 -20.75
N PRO A 123 10.63 -5.57 -21.09
CA PRO A 123 11.47 -4.46 -21.56
C PRO A 123 10.89 -3.82 -22.83
N GLY A 124 10.78 -2.49 -22.85
CA GLY A 124 10.23 -1.75 -23.98
C GLY A 124 8.70 -1.81 -24.10
N SER A 125 8.00 -2.38 -23.10
CA SER A 125 6.55 -2.26 -23.01
C SER A 125 6.13 -0.83 -22.67
N VAL A 126 4.89 -0.46 -22.99
CA VAL A 126 4.32 0.85 -22.61
C VAL A 126 3.85 0.88 -21.15
N LEU A 127 4.12 -0.17 -20.37
CA LEU A 127 3.63 -0.36 -19.00
C LEU A 127 4.56 0.22 -17.92
N ASP A 128 5.62 0.91 -18.33
CA ASP A 128 6.48 1.66 -17.42
C ASP A 128 5.73 2.80 -16.75
N PHE A 129 6.29 3.39 -15.69
CA PHE A 129 5.64 4.49 -14.99
C PHE A 129 5.74 5.83 -15.78
N PRO A 130 4.79 6.77 -15.61
CA PRO A 130 4.85 8.05 -16.29
C PRO A 130 5.99 8.90 -15.74
N ARG A 131 6.89 9.32 -16.63
CA ARG A 131 7.99 10.24 -16.30
C ARG A 131 7.49 11.68 -16.31
N ARG A 132 8.07 12.53 -15.47
CA ARG A 132 7.72 13.95 -15.46
C ARG A 132 8.28 14.61 -16.74
N PRO A 133 7.48 15.38 -17.49
CA PRO A 133 8.02 16.14 -18.61
C PRO A 133 9.02 17.19 -18.12
N PRO A 134 10.07 17.52 -18.92
CA PRO A 134 11.01 18.58 -18.58
C PRO A 134 10.29 19.90 -18.32
N TRP A 135 10.67 20.58 -17.24
CA TRP A 135 10.12 21.86 -16.85
C TRP A 135 11.21 22.83 -16.42
N SER A 136 10.91 24.12 -16.42
CA SER A 136 11.84 25.18 -15.98
C SER A 136 11.12 26.19 -15.09
N TYR A 137 11.90 26.93 -14.28
CA TYR A 137 11.38 28.00 -13.42
C TYR A 137 10.78 29.18 -14.19
N GLU A 138 11.03 29.27 -15.50
CA GLU A 138 10.46 30.29 -16.37
C GLU A 138 9.00 29.99 -16.75
N MET A 139 8.56 28.73 -16.62
CA MET A 139 7.20 28.32 -16.96
C MET A 139 6.20 28.79 -15.90
N SER A 140 5.01 29.22 -16.37
CA SER A 140 3.91 29.48 -15.45
C SER A 140 3.40 28.19 -14.81
N LYS A 141 2.79 28.30 -13.64
CA LYS A 141 2.17 27.17 -12.94
C LYS A 141 1.12 26.48 -13.83
N GLU A 142 0.30 27.25 -14.51
CA GLU A 142 -0.77 26.76 -15.39
C GLU A 142 -0.20 26.03 -16.60
N GLN A 143 0.89 26.56 -17.19
CA GLN A 143 1.59 25.92 -18.30
C GLN A 143 2.16 24.56 -17.88
N LEU A 144 2.85 24.51 -16.74
CA LEU A 144 3.40 23.27 -16.19
C LEU A 144 2.29 22.25 -15.90
N MET A 145 1.20 22.70 -15.27
CA MET A 145 0.07 21.83 -14.96
C MET A 145 -0.58 21.26 -16.23
N SER A 146 -0.71 22.07 -17.29
CA SER A 146 -1.25 21.64 -18.58
C SER A 146 -0.32 20.67 -19.30
N GLN A 147 1.00 20.90 -19.26
CA GLN A 147 1.99 20.02 -19.87
C GLN A 147 2.04 18.65 -19.18
N GLU A 148 2.03 18.63 -17.84
CA GLU A 148 1.97 17.39 -17.06
C GLU A 148 0.67 16.61 -17.33
N GLU A 149 -0.47 17.31 -17.40
CA GLU A 149 -1.76 16.70 -17.72
C GLU A 149 -1.75 16.07 -19.11
N ARG A 150 -1.25 16.80 -20.12
CA ARG A 150 -1.13 16.29 -21.48
C ARG A 150 -0.23 15.05 -21.55
N SER A 151 0.96 15.12 -20.95
CA SER A 151 1.90 14.00 -20.93
C SER A 151 1.30 12.76 -20.28
N PHE A 152 0.52 12.93 -19.22
CA PHE A 152 -0.14 11.84 -18.52
C PHE A 152 -1.31 11.25 -19.31
N GLN A 153 -2.11 12.09 -19.99
CA GLN A 153 -3.17 11.62 -20.88
C GLN A 153 -2.60 10.83 -22.07
N GLU A 154 -1.49 11.29 -22.67
CA GLU A 154 -0.79 10.57 -23.73
C GLU A 154 -0.24 9.22 -23.23
N TYR A 155 0.25 9.17 -21.99
CA TYR A 155 0.68 7.93 -21.34
C TYR A 155 -0.49 6.94 -21.18
N LEU A 156 -1.63 7.37 -20.64
CA LEU A 156 -2.82 6.51 -20.50
C LEU A 156 -3.33 6.03 -21.86
N ALA A 157 -3.36 6.92 -22.85
CA ALA A 157 -3.80 6.58 -24.20
C ALA A 157 -2.91 5.50 -24.85
N LYS A 158 -1.59 5.53 -24.62
CA LYS A 158 -0.67 4.49 -25.10
C LYS A 158 -0.97 3.14 -24.46
N ILE A 159 -1.24 3.09 -23.16
CA ILE A 159 -1.54 1.85 -22.44
C ILE A 159 -2.85 1.25 -22.93
N HIS A 160 -3.93 2.03 -22.97
CA HIS A 160 -5.24 1.56 -23.42
C HIS A 160 -5.28 1.28 -24.94
N GLY A 161 -4.39 1.89 -25.71
CA GLY A 161 -4.21 1.58 -27.13
C GLY A 161 -3.46 0.27 -27.38
N ALA A 162 -2.52 -0.10 -26.50
CA ALA A 162 -1.71 -1.31 -26.63
C ALA A 162 -2.34 -2.55 -25.98
N TYR A 163 -3.09 -2.37 -24.90
CA TYR A 163 -3.64 -3.47 -24.09
C TYR A 163 -5.13 -3.27 -23.81
N THR A 164 -5.88 -4.37 -23.86
CA THR A 164 -7.27 -4.43 -23.39
C THR A 164 -7.31 -4.40 -21.86
N SER A 165 -8.32 -3.74 -21.28
CA SER A 165 -8.52 -3.64 -19.82
C SER A 165 -8.46 -5.00 -19.09
N GLU A 166 -8.89 -6.09 -19.73
CA GLU A 166 -8.85 -7.44 -19.12
C GLU A 166 -7.44 -7.99 -18.87
N LYS A 167 -6.44 -7.51 -19.64
CA LYS A 167 -5.04 -7.95 -19.52
C LYS A 167 -4.20 -7.04 -18.63
N LEU A 168 -4.72 -5.86 -18.30
CA LEU A 168 -4.01 -4.88 -17.48
C LEU A 168 -4.19 -5.19 -16.00
N SER A 169 -3.10 -5.11 -15.27
CA SER A 169 -3.16 -5.04 -13.81
C SER A 169 -3.68 -3.69 -13.36
N TYR A 170 -4.27 -3.61 -12.17
CA TYR A 170 -4.70 -2.32 -11.64
C TYR A 170 -3.53 -1.37 -11.44
N PHE A 171 -3.66 -0.15 -11.97
CA PHE A 171 -2.71 0.93 -11.76
C PHE A 171 -3.43 2.26 -11.53
N GLU A 172 -2.68 3.24 -11.04
CA GLU A 172 -3.21 4.55 -10.63
C GLU A 172 -3.47 5.47 -11.83
N HIS A 173 -4.71 5.95 -11.94
CA HIS A 173 -5.17 6.88 -12.97
C HIS A 173 -5.23 8.33 -12.48
N ASN A 174 -4.93 8.60 -11.21
CA ASN A 174 -4.88 9.96 -10.67
C ASN A 174 -3.49 10.59 -10.87
N LEU A 175 -3.42 11.63 -11.71
CA LEU A 175 -2.21 12.41 -11.92
C LEU A 175 -1.65 13.02 -10.62
N GLU A 176 -2.50 13.39 -9.67
CA GLU A 176 -2.03 13.99 -8.42
C GLU A 176 -1.18 13.02 -7.59
N THR A 177 -1.42 11.71 -7.70
CA THR A 177 -0.59 10.68 -7.07
C THR A 177 0.79 10.61 -7.75
N TRP A 178 0.82 10.63 -9.07
CA TRP A 178 2.07 10.63 -9.85
C TRP A 178 2.89 11.91 -9.64
N ARG A 179 2.23 13.07 -9.51
CA ARG A 179 2.88 14.33 -9.11
C ARG A 179 3.56 14.23 -7.75
N GLN A 180 3.02 13.47 -6.80
CA GLN A 180 3.69 13.24 -5.52
C GLN A 180 4.97 12.43 -5.72
N LEU A 181 4.92 11.36 -6.51
CA LEU A 181 6.11 10.58 -6.83
C LEU A 181 7.20 11.47 -7.45
N TRP A 182 6.85 12.27 -8.46
CA TRP A 182 7.82 13.14 -9.13
C TRP A 182 8.47 14.14 -8.17
N ARG A 183 7.67 14.81 -7.32
CA ARG A 183 8.19 15.75 -6.32
C ARG A 183 9.12 15.06 -5.32
N VAL A 184 8.75 13.88 -4.85
CA VAL A 184 9.58 13.11 -3.91
C VAL A 184 10.90 12.74 -4.57
N LEU A 185 10.88 12.26 -5.81
CA LEU A 185 12.11 11.92 -6.55
C LEU A 185 13.02 13.14 -6.73
N GLU A 186 12.48 14.29 -7.12
CA GLU A 186 13.26 15.51 -7.32
C GLU A 186 13.83 16.10 -6.03
N MET A 187 13.13 15.95 -4.90
CA MET A 187 13.56 16.48 -3.61
C MET A 187 14.48 15.54 -2.82
N SER A 188 14.65 14.29 -3.27
CA SER A 188 15.41 13.28 -2.54
C SER A 188 16.84 13.17 -3.06
N ASP A 189 17.81 13.08 -2.15
CA ASP A 189 19.17 12.64 -2.48
C ASP A 189 19.29 11.11 -2.52
N ILE A 190 18.49 10.43 -1.70
CA ILE A 190 18.47 8.96 -1.54
C ILE A 190 17.03 8.47 -1.60
N VAL A 191 16.77 7.48 -2.46
CA VAL A 191 15.46 6.84 -2.57
C VAL A 191 15.52 5.45 -1.93
N LEU A 192 14.59 5.16 -1.02
CA LEU A 192 14.43 3.83 -0.42
C LEU A 192 13.28 3.10 -1.11
N LEU A 193 13.58 2.01 -1.81
CA LEU A 193 12.57 1.14 -2.41
C LEU A 193 12.35 -0.09 -1.53
N ILE A 194 11.15 -0.20 -0.93
CA ILE A 194 10.82 -1.28 -0.01
C ILE A 194 10.12 -2.41 -0.77
N THR A 195 10.68 -3.61 -0.72
CA THR A 195 10.11 -4.81 -1.35
C THR A 195 9.85 -5.91 -0.32
N ASP A 196 8.92 -6.82 -0.60
CA ASP A 196 8.63 -7.98 0.26
C ASP A 196 9.54 -9.14 -0.16
N ILE A 197 10.26 -9.76 0.78
CA ILE A 197 11.26 -10.81 0.51
C ILE A 197 10.68 -12.04 -0.22
N ARG A 198 9.37 -12.25 -0.17
CA ARG A 198 8.74 -13.42 -0.79
C ARG A 198 8.68 -13.31 -2.31
N HIS A 199 8.49 -12.10 -2.83
CA HIS A 199 8.39 -11.84 -4.27
C HIS A 199 9.04 -10.49 -4.62
N PRO A 200 10.35 -10.30 -4.34
CA PRO A 200 10.99 -8.99 -4.49
C PRO A 200 11.02 -8.54 -5.96
N VAL A 201 11.07 -9.49 -6.89
CA VAL A 201 11.04 -9.27 -8.34
C VAL A 201 9.75 -8.56 -8.79
N VAL A 202 8.59 -8.91 -8.23
CA VAL A 202 7.30 -8.27 -8.58
C VAL A 202 7.17 -6.86 -7.99
N ASN A 203 7.92 -6.58 -6.93
CA ASN A 203 7.89 -5.32 -6.21
C ASN A 203 9.01 -4.36 -6.65
N PHE A 204 9.87 -4.78 -7.58
CA PHE A 204 11.02 -4.02 -8.05
C PHE A 204 10.88 -3.68 -9.54
N PRO A 205 10.33 -2.51 -9.89
CA PRO A 205 10.23 -2.08 -11.28
C PRO A 205 11.61 -1.66 -11.83
N PRO A 206 12.17 -2.36 -12.83
CA PRO A 206 13.48 -2.02 -13.41
C PRO A 206 13.54 -0.62 -14.01
N ALA A 207 12.46 -0.17 -14.66
CA ALA A 207 12.35 1.17 -15.23
C ALA A 207 12.54 2.28 -14.18
N LEU A 208 12.10 2.05 -12.94
CA LEU A 208 12.33 3.00 -11.84
C LEU A 208 13.80 3.04 -11.44
N TYR A 209 14.47 1.88 -11.39
CA TYR A 209 15.90 1.83 -11.11
C TYR A 209 16.71 2.59 -12.17
N GLU A 210 16.43 2.36 -13.45
CA GLU A 210 17.13 3.03 -14.55
C GLU A 210 16.90 4.55 -14.52
N TYR A 211 15.67 4.98 -14.25
CA TYR A 211 15.34 6.39 -14.15
C TYR A 211 16.03 7.07 -12.95
N VAL A 212 15.98 6.45 -11.77
CA VAL A 212 16.54 7.03 -10.54
C VAL A 212 18.06 7.07 -10.57
N THR A 213 18.70 5.96 -10.97
CA THR A 213 20.17 5.86 -10.95
C THR A 213 20.82 6.45 -12.20
N GLY A 214 20.16 6.38 -13.36
CA GLY A 214 20.68 6.86 -14.63
C GLY A 214 20.34 8.33 -14.89
N GLU A 215 19.05 8.64 -15.04
CA GLU A 215 18.60 9.98 -15.45
C GLU A 215 18.67 11.00 -14.32
N LEU A 216 18.25 10.63 -13.11
CA LEU A 216 18.30 11.53 -11.95
C LEU A 216 19.65 11.48 -11.22
N GLY A 217 20.47 10.44 -11.43
CA GLY A 217 21.76 10.28 -10.76
C GLY A 217 21.66 10.11 -9.24
N LEU A 218 20.51 9.67 -8.74
CA LEU A 218 20.23 9.48 -7.31
C LEU A 218 20.66 8.10 -6.83
N ALA A 219 20.99 8.00 -5.55
CA ALA A 219 21.28 6.72 -4.93
C ALA A 219 19.98 5.96 -4.62
N LEU A 220 19.88 4.70 -5.07
CA LEU A 220 18.76 3.83 -4.76
C LEU A 220 19.18 2.75 -3.76
N VAL A 221 18.42 2.65 -2.66
CA VAL A 221 18.57 1.59 -1.65
C VAL A 221 17.37 0.65 -1.73
N LEU A 222 17.61 -0.62 -2.03
CA LEU A 222 16.59 -1.67 -1.98
C LEU A 222 16.51 -2.25 -0.57
N VAL A 223 15.36 -2.07 0.07
CA VAL A 223 15.06 -2.64 1.38
C VAL A 223 14.24 -3.92 1.19
N LEU A 224 14.91 -5.06 1.32
CA LEU A 224 14.26 -6.37 1.36
C LEU A 224 13.60 -6.54 2.74
N ASN A 225 12.30 -6.32 2.82
CA ASN A 225 11.53 -6.33 4.05
C ASN A 225 10.94 -7.72 4.38
N LYS A 226 10.69 -7.95 5.67
CA LYS A 226 10.13 -9.18 6.24
C LYS A 226 10.99 -10.41 6.00
N VAL A 227 12.33 -10.26 6.06
CA VAL A 227 13.28 -11.37 5.83
C VAL A 227 13.08 -12.56 6.77
N ASP A 228 12.36 -12.38 7.89
CA ASP A 228 11.94 -13.44 8.81
C ASP A 228 10.90 -14.42 8.25
N LEU A 229 10.29 -14.10 7.11
CA LEU A 229 9.34 -14.97 6.40
C LEU A 229 10.00 -15.92 5.41
N ALA A 230 11.28 -15.72 5.10
CA ALA A 230 12.03 -16.50 4.12
C ALA A 230 13.19 -17.28 4.78
N PRO A 231 13.56 -18.46 4.27
CA PRO A 231 14.77 -19.15 4.71
C PRO A 231 16.03 -18.30 4.46
N PRO A 232 17.05 -18.35 5.36
CA PRO A 232 18.27 -17.57 5.18
C PRO A 232 18.98 -17.78 3.83
N ALA A 233 18.98 -19.02 3.32
CA ALA A 233 19.54 -19.34 2.00
C ALA A 233 18.86 -18.55 0.86
N LEU A 234 17.52 -18.43 0.91
CA LEU A 234 16.75 -17.65 -0.07
C LEU A 234 17.07 -16.16 0.03
N VAL A 235 17.23 -15.63 1.24
CA VAL A 235 17.59 -14.21 1.45
C VAL A 235 18.96 -13.90 0.85
N VAL A 236 19.94 -14.78 1.03
CA VAL A 236 21.27 -14.65 0.43
C VAL A 236 21.20 -14.76 -1.10
N ALA A 237 20.42 -15.70 -1.63
CA ALA A 237 20.21 -15.84 -3.06
C ALA A 237 19.61 -14.57 -3.69
N TRP A 238 18.57 -13.99 -3.07
CA TRP A 238 18.00 -12.71 -3.54
C TRP A 238 19.01 -11.58 -3.51
N LYS A 239 19.77 -11.45 -2.41
CA LYS A 239 20.81 -10.44 -2.31
C LYS A 239 21.84 -10.58 -3.44
N HIS A 240 22.25 -11.81 -3.74
CA HIS A 240 23.19 -12.07 -4.83
C HIS A 240 22.60 -11.72 -6.20
N TYR A 241 21.36 -12.15 -6.47
CA TYR A 241 20.64 -11.84 -7.71
C TYR A 241 20.58 -10.33 -7.97
N PHE A 242 20.09 -9.54 -7.02
CA PHE A 242 19.99 -8.08 -7.21
C PHE A 242 21.36 -7.42 -7.35
N HIS A 243 22.38 -7.92 -6.65
CA HIS A 243 23.73 -7.35 -6.77
C HIS A 243 24.36 -7.62 -8.14
N GLN A 244 24.09 -8.78 -8.74
CA GLN A 244 24.57 -9.13 -10.07
C GLN A 244 23.85 -8.35 -11.17
N HIS A 245 22.53 -8.21 -11.07
CA HIS A 245 21.73 -7.55 -12.11
C HIS A 245 21.71 -6.02 -11.99
N TYR A 246 21.85 -5.48 -10.76
CA TYR A 246 21.71 -4.05 -10.47
C TYR A 246 22.88 -3.58 -9.58
N PRO A 247 24.09 -3.39 -10.15
CA PRO A 247 25.30 -3.14 -9.37
C PRO A 247 25.33 -1.81 -8.63
N GLN A 248 24.56 -0.80 -9.06
CA GLN A 248 24.46 0.50 -8.38
C GLN A 248 23.53 0.47 -7.15
N LEU A 249 22.89 -0.67 -6.89
CA LEU A 249 21.89 -0.81 -5.84
C LEU A 249 22.52 -1.12 -4.49
N HIS A 250 22.15 -0.35 -3.47
CA HIS A 250 22.48 -0.68 -2.09
C HIS A 250 21.40 -1.59 -1.51
N ILE A 251 21.73 -2.83 -1.13
CA ILE A 251 20.75 -3.79 -0.63
C ILE A 251 20.79 -3.86 0.89
N VAL A 252 19.65 -3.62 1.53
CA VAL A 252 19.47 -3.66 2.98
C VAL A 252 18.45 -4.74 3.33
N LEU A 253 18.78 -5.59 4.30
CA LEU A 253 17.88 -6.61 4.82
C LEU A 253 17.15 -6.06 6.04
N PHE A 254 15.81 -6.13 6.04
CA PHE A 254 15.00 -5.56 7.11
C PHE A 254 13.96 -6.54 7.67
N SER A 255 13.85 -6.61 9.00
CA SER A 255 12.76 -7.28 9.69
C SER A 255 12.46 -6.59 11.02
N SER A 256 11.21 -6.17 11.22
CA SER A 256 10.76 -5.57 12.48
C SER A 256 10.66 -6.59 13.62
N PHE A 257 10.54 -7.89 13.31
CA PHE A 257 10.28 -8.95 14.29
C PHE A 257 11.13 -10.18 13.95
N PRO A 258 12.46 -10.12 14.12
CA PRO A 258 13.28 -11.29 13.90
C PRO A 258 12.87 -12.40 14.87
N ARG A 259 12.74 -13.61 14.33
CA ARG A 259 12.47 -14.81 15.13
C ARG A 259 13.68 -15.11 16.01
N ASP A 260 13.45 -15.66 17.20
CA ASP A 260 14.56 -16.12 18.04
C ASP A 260 15.16 -17.38 17.40
N PRO A 261 16.48 -17.43 17.14
CA PRO A 261 17.13 -18.62 16.58
C PRO A 261 16.93 -19.88 17.43
N ARG A 262 16.57 -19.72 18.71
CA ARG A 262 16.39 -20.81 19.69
C ARG A 262 15.01 -21.47 19.64
N THR A 263 14.04 -20.91 18.90
CA THR A 263 12.74 -21.56 18.74
C THR A 263 12.77 -22.59 17.59
N PRO A 264 12.56 -23.89 17.85
CA PRO A 264 12.57 -24.91 16.82
C PRO A 264 11.48 -24.68 15.76
N GLN A 265 11.84 -24.91 14.49
CA GLN A 265 10.96 -24.79 13.34
C GLN A 265 10.09 -26.06 13.23
N ASP A 266 8.95 -26.09 13.91
CA ASP A 266 7.93 -27.10 13.62
C ASP A 266 6.96 -26.58 12.56
N PRO A 267 6.97 -27.10 11.32
CA PRO A 267 6.09 -26.66 10.23
C PRO A 267 4.59 -26.92 10.52
N SER A 268 4.27 -27.75 11.51
CA SER A 268 2.91 -28.03 12.00
C SER A 268 2.40 -27.00 13.02
N SER A 269 3.29 -26.16 13.59
CA SER A 269 2.95 -25.25 14.71
C SER A 269 2.37 -23.89 14.27
N VAL A 270 2.26 -23.63 12.96
CA VAL A 270 1.90 -22.34 12.36
C VAL A 270 0.52 -21.82 12.83
N LEU A 271 -0.36 -22.72 13.28
CA LEU A 271 -1.71 -22.40 13.78
C LEU A 271 -1.75 -22.04 15.28
N LYS A 272 -0.68 -22.25 16.05
CA LYS A 272 -0.66 -21.87 17.46
C LYS A 272 -0.41 -20.37 17.55
N LYS A 273 -1.47 -19.59 17.79
CA LYS A 273 -1.39 -18.17 18.17
C LYS A 273 -0.63 -18.05 19.49
N SER A 274 0.70 -18.04 19.42
CA SER A 274 1.50 -17.51 20.51
C SER A 274 1.13 -16.03 20.65
N ARG A 275 0.54 -15.67 21.80
CA ARG A 275 0.29 -14.28 22.16
C ARG A 275 1.65 -13.59 22.19
N ARG A 276 2.00 -12.88 21.12
CA ARG A 276 3.16 -11.99 21.08
C ARG A 276 2.90 -10.88 22.10
N ARG A 277 3.25 -11.12 23.37
CA ARG A 277 3.38 -10.09 24.39
C ARG A 277 4.30 -9.01 23.80
N GLY A 278 3.89 -7.76 23.89
CA GLY A 278 4.48 -6.60 23.20
C GLY A 278 5.98 -6.43 23.45
N ARG A 279 6.80 -7.24 22.78
CA ARG A 279 8.21 -6.94 22.56
C ARG A 279 8.21 -5.90 21.45
N GLY A 280 8.50 -4.67 21.85
CA GLY A 280 8.47 -3.50 20.99
C GLY A 280 9.40 -3.64 19.77
N TRP A 281 9.40 -2.59 18.97
CA TRP A 281 10.27 -2.35 17.81
C TRP A 281 11.78 -2.49 18.09
N THR A 282 12.17 -2.78 19.34
CA THR A 282 13.52 -2.72 19.89
C THR A 282 14.48 -3.78 19.34
N ARG A 283 13.99 -4.86 18.72
CA ARG A 283 14.85 -5.87 18.06
C ARG A 283 14.76 -5.84 16.54
N ALA A 284 14.50 -4.70 15.90
CA ALA A 284 14.47 -4.66 14.44
C ALA A 284 15.85 -4.98 13.84
N LEU A 285 15.91 -5.89 12.87
CA LEU A 285 17.07 -6.07 12.00
C LEU A 285 16.98 -5.08 10.84
N GLY A 286 18.10 -4.46 10.48
CA GLY A 286 18.19 -3.57 9.32
C GLY A 286 18.48 -2.10 9.59
N PRO A 287 18.07 -1.46 10.71
CA PRO A 287 18.38 -0.05 10.95
C PRO A 287 19.88 0.28 10.88
N GLU A 288 20.74 -0.56 11.44
CA GLU A 288 22.19 -0.39 11.34
C GLU A 288 22.72 -0.56 9.91
N GLN A 289 22.17 -1.51 9.15
CA GLN A 289 22.56 -1.72 7.75
C GLN A 289 22.14 -0.53 6.88
N LEU A 290 20.94 -0.01 7.11
CA LEU A 290 20.42 1.18 6.42
C LEU A 290 21.28 2.40 6.72
N LEU A 291 21.62 2.61 7.99
CA LEU A 291 22.50 3.70 8.42
C LEU A 291 23.87 3.61 7.72
N ARG A 292 24.50 2.44 7.70
CA ARG A 292 25.78 2.23 6.99
C ARG A 292 25.67 2.47 5.49
N ALA A 293 24.56 2.06 4.86
CA ALA A 293 24.33 2.34 3.45
C ALA A 293 24.22 3.85 3.18
N CYS A 294 23.45 4.58 3.99
CA CYS A 294 23.34 6.03 3.89
C CYS A 294 24.68 6.74 4.16
N GLU A 295 25.49 6.26 5.10
CA GLU A 295 26.83 6.81 5.38
C GLU A 295 27.78 6.63 4.19
N ALA A 296 27.75 5.45 3.56
CA ALA A 296 28.55 5.17 2.37
C ALA A 296 28.14 6.07 1.18
N ILE A 297 26.84 6.32 1.00
CA ILE A 297 26.32 7.16 -0.08
C ILE A 297 26.63 8.64 0.18
N THR A 298 26.38 9.13 1.39
CA THR A 298 26.54 10.55 1.73
C THR A 298 27.99 10.96 1.93
N ALA A 299 28.90 10.01 2.18
CA ALA A 299 30.34 10.23 2.34
C ALA A 299 30.68 11.41 3.29
N GLY A 300 29.91 11.56 4.38
CA GLY A 300 30.12 12.63 5.38
C GLY A 300 29.55 14.00 5.02
N LYS A 301 28.82 14.14 3.90
CA LYS A 301 28.13 15.39 3.53
C LYS A 301 26.92 15.70 4.43
N VAL A 302 26.39 14.70 5.12
CA VAL A 302 25.18 14.80 5.94
C VAL A 302 25.48 14.31 7.36
N ASP A 303 24.99 15.03 8.36
CA ASP A 303 25.08 14.59 9.75
C ASP A 303 24.02 13.52 10.07
N LEU A 304 24.47 12.31 10.36
CA LEU A 304 23.65 11.15 10.73
C LEU A 304 23.74 10.81 12.22
N SER A 305 24.30 11.71 13.05
CA SER A 305 24.45 11.55 14.51
C SER A 305 23.12 11.21 15.20
N SER A 306 22.06 11.96 14.89
CA SER A 306 20.72 11.74 15.46
C SER A 306 20.15 10.36 15.17
N TRP A 307 20.47 9.79 14.00
CA TRP A 307 20.05 8.43 13.63
C TRP A 307 20.85 7.39 14.41
N ARG A 308 22.17 7.58 14.55
CA ARG A 308 23.03 6.71 15.37
C ARG A 308 22.55 6.65 16.81
N GLU A 309 22.27 7.80 17.42
CA GLU A 309 21.79 7.89 18.80
C GLU A 309 20.43 7.20 18.98
N LYS A 310 19.51 7.39 18.04
CA LYS A 310 18.20 6.72 18.07
C LYS A 310 18.35 5.21 17.98
N ILE A 311 19.16 4.71 17.04
CA ILE A 311 19.40 3.27 16.88
C ILE A 311 20.04 2.69 18.15
N ALA A 312 21.05 3.36 18.72
CA ALA A 312 21.69 2.93 19.95
C ALA A 312 20.69 2.86 21.13
N ARG A 313 19.80 3.85 21.24
CA ARG A 313 18.73 3.87 22.25
C ARG A 313 17.75 2.72 22.07
N ASP A 314 17.34 2.43 20.84
CA ASP A 314 16.40 1.36 20.52
C ASP A 314 17.02 -0.02 20.83
N VAL A 315 18.30 -0.22 20.50
CA VAL A 315 19.08 -1.44 20.82
C VAL A 315 19.25 -1.60 22.33
N ALA A 316 19.60 -0.53 23.06
CA ALA A 316 19.69 -0.56 24.51
C ALA A 316 18.33 -0.93 25.14
N GLY A 317 17.23 -0.33 24.70
CA GLY A 317 15.88 -0.68 25.18
C GLY A 317 15.49 -2.14 24.92
N ALA A 318 16.04 -2.78 23.88
CA ALA A 318 15.82 -4.19 23.57
C ALA A 318 16.45 -5.13 24.60
N THR A 319 17.66 -4.79 25.05
CA THR A 319 18.44 -5.62 25.98
C THR A 319 17.84 -5.65 27.39
N TRP A 320 17.21 -4.55 27.82
CA TRP A 320 16.63 -4.43 29.17
C TRP A 320 15.27 -5.13 29.30
N GLY A 321 14.46 -5.17 28.24
CA GLY A 321 13.17 -5.87 28.23
C GLY A 321 13.26 -7.40 28.20
N ASN A 322 14.46 -7.98 28.19
CA ASN A 322 14.69 -9.42 28.17
C ASN A 322 15.06 -10.00 29.55
N GLY A 323 15.18 -9.16 30.59
CA GLY A 323 15.59 -9.56 31.94
C GLY A 323 14.48 -9.60 33.00
N SER A 324 13.27 -9.08 32.73
CA SER A 324 12.15 -9.10 33.68
C SER A 324 11.16 -10.22 33.37
N GLY A 325 11.67 -11.45 33.34
CA GLY A 325 10.84 -12.65 33.51
C GLY A 325 10.96 -13.05 34.97
N GLU A 326 10.36 -12.26 35.87
CA GLU A 326 10.09 -12.74 37.23
C GLU A 326 9.13 -13.93 37.10
N GLU A 327 9.61 -15.07 37.55
CA GLU A 327 8.82 -16.25 37.88
C GLU A 327 7.79 -15.81 38.93
N GLU A 328 6.57 -15.49 38.50
CA GLU A 328 5.43 -15.59 39.40
C GLU A 328 5.23 -17.08 39.66
N GLU A 329 5.86 -17.57 40.72
CA GLU A 329 5.45 -18.78 41.43
C GLU A 329 3.98 -18.62 41.79
N GLU A 330 3.09 -19.36 41.11
CA GLU A 330 1.74 -19.61 41.61
C GLU A 330 1.88 -20.54 42.84
N GLU A 331 1.96 -19.94 44.03
CA GLU A 331 1.61 -20.62 45.27
C GLU A 331 0.07 -20.71 45.40
N ASP A 332 -0.40 -21.95 45.35
CA ASP A 332 -1.68 -22.56 45.82
C ASP A 332 -3.05 -21.97 45.43
#